data_AF-A0A553ZT17-F1
#
_entry.id   AF-A0A553ZT17-F1
#
_cell.length_a   1.000
_cell.length_b   1.000
_cell.length_c   1.000
_cell.angle_alpha   90.00
_cell.angle_beta   90.00
_cell.angle_gamma   90.00
#
_symmetry.space_group_name_H-M   'P 1'
#
loop_
_entity.id
_entity.type
_entity.pdbx_description
1 polymer ?
#
loop_
_entity_poly.entity_id
_entity_poly.type
_entity_poly.pdbx_seq_one_letter_code
_entity_poly.pdbx_strand_id
1 'polypeptide(L)'
;GISWIDTTLTGNASSSSPKLIIPPSGDSSSTTSHIGLGFQKRTTDDATFLKPNSAEKIRWSTDEMQPDKGLEMTVALRETDAGQGVPGNFRA
;
A
#
# COMPACT_ATOMS: atom_id res chain seq x y z
N GLY A 1 -27.48 -11.69 2.27
CA GLY A 1 -26.29 -11.18 2.96
C GLY A 1 -25.15 -11.07 1.97
N ILE A 2 -24.15 -10.24 2.26
CA ILE A 2 -22.93 -10.13 1.44
C ILE A 2 -22.21 -11.48 1.46
N SER A 3 -21.93 -12.06 0.29
CA SER A 3 -21.29 -13.37 0.18
C SER A 3 -19.77 -13.28 0.36
N TRP A 4 -19.17 -12.17 -0.06
CA TRP A 4 -17.77 -11.83 0.17
C TRP A 4 -17.48 -10.38 -0.22
N ILE A 5 -16.36 -9.84 0.28
CA ILE A 5 -15.75 -8.58 -0.19
C ILE A 5 -14.26 -8.86 -0.47
N ASP A 6 -13.76 -8.37 -1.60
CA ASP A 6 -12.33 -8.33 -1.92
C ASP A 6 -11.88 -6.88 -2.05
N THR A 7 -10.71 -6.58 -1.48
CA THR A 7 -10.01 -5.31 -1.68
C THR A 7 -8.78 -5.54 -2.53
N THR A 8 -8.68 -4.80 -3.63
CA THR A 8 -7.51 -4.69 -4.50
C THR A 8 -6.92 -3.29 -4.41
N LEU A 9 -5.64 -3.14 -4.76
CA LEU A 9 -4.94 -1.86 -4.74
C LEU A 9 -4.51 -1.45 -6.16
N THR A 10 -4.71 -0.18 -6.50
CA THR A 10 -4.26 0.45 -7.75
C THR A 10 -3.46 1.70 -7.40
N GLY A 11 -2.39 1.98 -8.12
CA GLY A 11 -1.57 3.16 -7.87
C GLY A 11 -0.29 3.19 -8.71
N ASN A 12 0.49 4.25 -8.58
CA ASN A 12 1.79 4.36 -9.25
C ASN A 12 2.83 3.49 -8.53
N ALA A 13 3.00 2.24 -8.99
CA ALA A 13 3.90 1.29 -8.36
C ALA A 13 5.37 1.59 -8.68
N SER A 14 6.26 1.41 -7.70
CA SER A 14 7.70 1.45 -7.95
C SER A 14 8.12 0.27 -8.85
N SER A 15 9.04 0.52 -9.78
CA SER A 15 9.65 -0.54 -10.59
C SER A 15 10.66 -1.38 -9.81
N SER A 16 11.41 -0.77 -8.88
CA SER A 16 12.41 -1.46 -8.04
C SER A 16 11.78 -2.17 -6.83
N SER A 17 10.69 -1.62 -6.29
CA SER A 17 9.93 -2.19 -5.17
C SER A 17 8.43 -2.30 -5.51
N PRO A 18 8.00 -3.33 -6.27
CA PRO A 18 6.66 -3.39 -6.88
C PRO A 18 5.47 -3.39 -5.93
N LYS A 19 5.68 -3.55 -4.63
CA LYS A 19 4.63 -3.51 -3.59
C LYS A 19 4.44 -2.13 -2.97
N LEU A 20 5.25 -1.14 -3.34
CA LEU A 20 5.18 0.21 -2.83
C LEU A 20 4.55 1.13 -3.87
N ILE A 21 3.62 1.97 -3.43
CA ILE A 21 3.13 3.12 -4.19
C ILE A 21 4.12 4.27 -4.02
N ILE A 22 4.52 4.90 -5.12
CA ILE A 22 5.45 6.04 -5.14
C ILE A 22 4.78 7.28 -5.73
N PRO A 23 5.25 8.49 -5.41
CA PRO A 23 4.76 9.72 -6.02
C PRO A 23 4.73 9.62 -7.55
N PRO A 24 3.70 10.17 -8.22
CA PRO A 24 3.65 10.16 -9.67
C PRO A 24 4.78 11.01 -10.27
N SER A 25 5.25 10.63 -11.46
CA SER A 25 6.27 11.39 -12.18
C SER A 25 5.82 12.83 -12.40
N GLY A 26 6.66 13.80 -12.03
CA GLY A 26 6.35 15.22 -12.17
C GLY A 26 5.55 15.83 -11.02
N ASP A 27 5.25 15.07 -9.95
CA ASP A 27 4.73 15.64 -8.72
C ASP A 27 5.80 16.48 -8.02
N SER A 28 5.65 17.81 -8.05
CA SER A 28 6.55 18.75 -7.39
C SER A 28 6.22 18.96 -5.90
N SER A 29 5.12 18.38 -5.40
CA SER A 29 4.74 18.49 -3.98
C SER A 29 5.38 17.41 -3.10
N SER A 30 5.77 16.28 -3.70
CA SER A 30 6.64 15.29 -3.09
C SER A 30 8.09 15.71 -3.21
N THR A 31 8.75 15.93 -2.08
CA THR A 31 10.18 16.30 -2.03
C THR A 31 11.07 15.16 -1.57
N THR A 32 10.49 14.00 -1.31
CA THR A 32 11.22 12.75 -1.03
C THR A 32 11.66 12.06 -2.33
N SER A 33 12.71 11.24 -2.24
CA SER A 33 13.16 10.37 -3.33
C SER A 33 13.48 8.99 -2.79
N HIS A 34 13.28 7.95 -3.60
CA HIS A 34 13.41 6.54 -3.22
C HIS A 34 12.60 6.14 -1.98
N ILE A 35 11.46 6.78 -1.72
CA ILE A 35 10.52 6.39 -0.66
C ILE A 35 9.19 6.02 -1.31
N GLY A 36 8.62 4.90 -0.88
CA GLY A 36 7.30 4.42 -1.27
C GLY A 36 6.45 4.02 -0.07
N LEU A 37 5.13 3.94 -0.28
CA LEU A 37 4.13 3.58 0.72
C LEU A 37 3.59 2.17 0.44
N GLY A 38 3.76 1.26 1.40
CA GLY A 38 3.16 -0.07 1.39
C GLY A 38 1.84 -0.11 2.16
N PHE A 39 0.93 -0.99 1.73
CA PHE A 39 -0.38 -1.22 2.38
C PHE A 39 -0.56 -2.68 2.73
N GLN A 40 -1.04 -2.97 3.94
CA GLN A 40 -1.34 -4.32 4.40
C GLN A 40 -2.49 -4.33 5.39
N LYS A 41 -2.98 -5.54 5.70
CA LYS A 41 -3.85 -5.77 6.84
C LYS A 41 -3.12 -5.40 8.13
N ARG A 42 -3.82 -4.81 9.10
CA ARG A 42 -3.20 -4.36 10.35
C ARG A 42 -2.42 -5.46 11.09
N THR A 43 -2.88 -6.69 10.99
CA THR A 43 -2.38 -7.86 11.73
C THR A 43 -1.28 -8.63 10.99
N THR A 44 -0.82 -8.16 9.84
CA THR A 44 0.24 -8.81 9.05
C THR A 44 1.53 -7.98 9.05
N ASP A 45 2.65 -8.60 8.71
CA ASP A 45 3.95 -7.94 8.60
C ASP A 45 4.20 -7.32 7.22
N ASP A 46 5.16 -6.41 7.12
CA ASP A 46 5.48 -5.64 5.90
C ASP A 46 5.83 -6.49 4.67
N ALA A 47 6.28 -7.73 4.84
CA ALA A 47 6.53 -8.61 3.69
C ALA A 47 5.23 -8.94 2.93
N THR A 48 4.09 -8.73 3.59
CA THR A 48 2.73 -8.99 3.07
C THR A 48 2.08 -7.79 2.40
N PHE A 49 2.79 -6.68 2.15
CA PHE A 49 2.22 -5.56 1.41
C PHE A 49 1.55 -6.03 0.11
N LEU A 50 0.38 -5.43 -0.17
CA LEU A 50 -0.36 -5.65 -1.40
C LEU A 50 0.38 -5.05 -2.59
N LYS A 51 0.51 -5.83 -3.66
CA LYS A 51 1.05 -5.34 -4.92
C LYS A 51 0.01 -4.52 -5.69
N PRO A 52 0.23 -3.22 -5.95
CA PRO A 52 -0.66 -2.40 -6.78
C PRO A 52 -0.77 -2.93 -8.21
N ASN A 53 -1.91 -2.68 -8.85
CA ASN A 53 -2.18 -3.02 -10.25
C ASN A 53 -2.02 -4.53 -10.56
N SER A 54 -2.33 -5.38 -9.59
CA SER A 54 -2.22 -6.83 -9.70
C SER A 54 -3.54 -7.52 -9.37
N ALA A 55 -3.59 -8.84 -9.54
CA ALA A 55 -4.71 -9.65 -9.08
C ALA A 55 -4.66 -9.97 -7.57
N GLU A 56 -3.59 -9.55 -6.86
CA GLU A 56 -3.50 -9.69 -5.41
C GLU A 56 -4.63 -8.93 -4.72
N LYS A 57 -5.20 -9.55 -3.69
CA LYS A 57 -6.37 -9.04 -3.00
C LYS A 57 -6.41 -9.49 -1.56
N ILE A 58 -7.06 -8.68 -0.73
CA ILE A 58 -7.46 -9.07 0.62
C ILE A 58 -8.91 -9.51 0.58
N ARG A 59 -9.15 -10.79 0.85
CA ARG A 59 -10.48 -11.30 1.15
C ARG A 59 -10.87 -10.90 2.57
N TRP A 60 -12.02 -10.25 2.71
CA TRP A 60 -12.55 -9.89 4.02
C TRP A 60 -13.02 -11.15 4.74
N SER A 61 -12.75 -11.20 6.04
CA SER A 61 -13.33 -12.20 6.94
C SER A 61 -14.79 -11.89 7.23
N THR A 62 -15.51 -12.85 7.80
CA THR A 62 -16.91 -12.68 8.23
C THR A 62 -17.08 -11.60 9.29
N ASP A 63 -16.07 -11.39 10.14
CA ASP A 63 -16.08 -10.36 11.18
C ASP A 63 -15.88 -8.96 10.57
N GLU A 64 -14.92 -8.81 9.66
CA GLU A 64 -14.67 -7.55 8.97
C GLU A 64 -15.85 -7.10 8.09
N MET A 65 -16.69 -8.04 7.65
CA MET A 65 -17.91 -7.78 6.89
C MET A 65 -19.10 -7.34 7.75
N GLN A 66 -18.98 -7.33 9.09
CA GLN A 66 -20.06 -6.84 9.95
C GLN A 66 -20.28 -5.31 9.76
N PRO A 67 -21.52 -4.80 9.85
CA PRO A 67 -21.84 -3.40 9.52
C PRO A 67 -21.13 -2.34 10.36
N ASP A 68 -20.71 -2.68 11.58
CA ASP A 68 -20.03 -1.81 12.55
C ASP A 68 -18.51 -2.02 12.59
N LYS A 69 -17.99 -2.88 11.72
CA LYS A 69 -16.56 -3.21 11.61
C LYS A 69 -15.98 -2.63 10.32
N GLY A 70 -14.96 -3.29 9.78
CA GLY A 70 -14.33 -2.95 8.53
C GLY A 70 -12.98 -3.63 8.41
N LEU A 71 -12.35 -3.47 7.24
CA LEU A 71 -11.00 -3.95 7.00
C LEU A 71 -9.99 -2.98 7.62
N GLU A 72 -9.36 -3.38 8.72
CA GLU A 72 -8.30 -2.59 9.33
C GLU A 72 -6.97 -2.75 8.56
N MET A 73 -6.39 -1.61 8.18
CA MET A 73 -5.17 -1.56 7.38
C MET A 73 -4.05 -0.84 8.13
N THR A 74 -2.83 -1.20 7.80
CA THR A 74 -1.59 -0.50 8.18
C THR A 74 -0.90 -0.01 6.91
N VAL A 75 -0.25 1.14 7.02
CA VAL A 75 0.61 1.69 5.99
C VAL A 75 2.00 1.93 6.54
N ALA A 76 3.03 1.79 5.70
CA ALA A 76 4.39 2.11 6.08
C ALA A 76 5.18 2.73 4.93
N LEU A 77 5.95 3.77 5.24
CA LEU A 77 6.93 4.35 4.32
C LEU A 77 8.21 3.52 4.36
N ARG A 78 8.69 3.09 3.19
CA ARG A 78 9.91 2.28 3.03
C ARG A 78 10.75 2.84 1.89
N GLU A 79 12.06 2.63 1.98
CA GLU A 79 12.92 2.89 0.84
C GLU A 79 12.55 1.95 -0.32
N THR A 80 12.52 2.47 -1.55
CA THR A 80 12.35 1.63 -2.74
C THR A 80 13.63 0.86 -3.08
N ASP A 81 14.76 1.42 -2.67
CA ASP A 81 16.11 0.91 -2.89
C ASP A 81 16.91 1.18 -1.60
N ALA A 82 17.43 0.12 -0.99
CA ALA A 82 18.03 0.20 0.33
C ALA A 82 19.24 1.17 0.36
N GLY A 83 19.21 2.09 1.32
CA GLY A 83 20.23 3.12 1.51
C GLY A 83 20.17 4.30 0.54
N GLN A 84 19.14 4.39 -0.30
CA GLN A 84 18.98 5.49 -1.26
C GLN A 84 17.89 6.51 -0.87
N GLY A 85 17.22 6.31 0.27
CA GLY A 85 16.14 7.16 0.73
C GLY A 85 16.59 8.60 0.93
N VAL A 86 15.87 9.52 0.31
CA VAL A 86 16.04 10.96 0.51
C VAL A 86 14.84 11.48 1.30
N PRO A 87 15.03 12.01 2.51
CA PRO A 87 13.95 12.58 3.32
C PRO A 87 13.26 13.74 2.63
N GLY A 88 11.95 13.88 2.87
CA GLY A 88 11.14 14.96 2.34
C GLY A 88 9.65 14.69 2.54
N ASN A 89 8.82 15.58 2.00
CA ASN A 89 7.37 15.39 1.98
C ASN A 89 7.05 14.22 1.03
N PHE A 90 6.21 13.30 1.50
CA PHE A 90 5.70 12.20 0.68
C PHE A 90 4.23 12.46 0.34
N ARG A 91 3.88 12.32 -0.95
CA ARG A 91 2.51 12.29 -1.45
C ARG A 91 2.44 11.36 -2.65
N ALA A 92 1.51 10.40 -2.62
CA ALA A 92 1.32 9.47 -3.72
C ALA A 92 -0.16 9.13 -3.91
#